data_AF-A0A7C7DWW5-F1
#
_entry.id   AF-A0A7C7DWW5-F1
#
_cell.length_a   1.000
_cell.length_b   1.000
_cell.length_c   1.000
_cell.angle_alpha   90.00
_cell.angle_beta   90.00
_cell.angle_gamma   90.00
#
_symmetry.space_group_name_H-M   'P 1'
#
loop_
_entity.id
_entity.type
_entity.pdbx_description
1 polymer ?
#
loop_
_entity_poly.entity_id
_entity_poly.type
_entity_poly.pdbx_seq_one_letter_code
_entity_poly.pdbx_strand_id
1 'polypeptide(L)'
;MHLRKTMQHAFHRRLHQQAALLAGLSALLPLAAQAAPMQQAATAAPSLWPLTLTLLATAFAVERLLELLWNYLEWILLNTRRLHAADLKSSAYVKFKSGTCVLLGAIAGVGLAGLFTLHLLAALQPLALGFIGPIPANWDVVLSGIVVGVLAKPIHDAIGILAGLRNFLDGAAVRQREEAGAALADGVLKLAQSDAQSMIEVPGMGPTRLTGAYDTEDAASSEGAPTDRYIEILHNRTSM
;
A
#
# COMPACT_ATOMS: atom_id res chain seq x y z
N MET A 1 -24.39 -13.56 30.32
CA MET A 1 -23.73 -14.89 30.18
C MET A 1 -23.65 -15.41 28.72
N HIS A 2 -24.30 -14.78 27.73
CA HIS A 2 -24.32 -15.26 26.33
C HIS A 2 -23.17 -14.77 25.41
N LEU A 3 -22.39 -13.74 25.80
CA LEU A 3 -21.34 -13.15 24.96
C LEU A 3 -20.00 -13.93 24.94
N ARG A 4 -19.75 -14.83 25.90
CA ARG A 4 -18.50 -15.62 25.92
C ARG A 4 -18.49 -16.77 24.90
N LYS A 5 -19.66 -17.28 24.50
CA LYS A 5 -19.75 -18.44 23.59
C LYS A 5 -19.47 -18.10 22.12
N THR A 6 -19.73 -16.86 21.69
CA THR A 6 -19.55 -16.45 20.28
C THR A 6 -18.09 -16.15 19.93
N MET A 7 -17.28 -15.65 20.87
CA MET A 7 -15.85 -15.42 20.64
C MET A 7 -15.04 -16.74 20.56
N GLN A 8 -15.42 -17.78 21.30
CA GLN A 8 -14.71 -19.06 21.28
C GLN A 8 -14.84 -19.80 19.94
N HIS A 9 -15.98 -19.66 19.25
CA HIS A 9 -16.18 -20.30 17.94
C HIS A 9 -15.40 -19.63 16.80
N ALA A 10 -15.17 -18.31 16.87
CA ALA A 10 -14.39 -17.60 15.87
C ALA A 10 -12.88 -17.92 15.95
N PHE A 11 -12.37 -18.16 17.16
CA PHE A 11 -10.97 -18.51 17.39
C PHE A 11 -10.63 -19.93 16.90
N HIS A 12 -11.50 -20.91 17.17
CA HIS A 12 -11.29 -22.28 16.70
C HIS A 12 -11.32 -22.42 15.17
N ARG A 13 -12.15 -21.63 14.46
CA ARG A 13 -12.16 -21.65 12.98
C ARG A 13 -10.86 -21.12 12.37
N ARG A 14 -10.23 -20.10 12.97
CA ARG A 14 -8.92 -19.59 12.50
C ARG A 14 -7.77 -20.55 12.81
N LEU A 15 -7.82 -21.24 13.96
CA LEU A 15 -6.81 -22.23 14.32
C LEU A 15 -6.85 -23.46 13.39
N HIS A 16 -8.04 -23.93 13.00
CA HIS A 16 -8.18 -25.04 12.05
C HIS A 16 -7.73 -24.66 10.63
N GLN A 17 -7.94 -23.42 10.20
CA GLN A 17 -7.45 -22.94 8.90
C GLN A 17 -5.92 -22.80 8.86
N GLN A 18 -5.29 -22.41 9.97
CA GLN A 18 -3.82 -22.34 10.06
C GLN A 18 -3.17 -23.73 10.25
N ALA A 19 -3.82 -24.64 10.98
CA ALA A 19 -3.37 -26.03 11.11
C ALA A 19 -3.46 -26.80 9.79
N ALA A 20 -4.48 -26.55 8.96
CA ALA A 20 -4.58 -27.14 7.62
C ALA A 20 -3.49 -26.65 6.66
N LEU A 21 -3.08 -25.38 6.77
CA LEU A 21 -1.98 -24.81 5.97
C LEU A 21 -0.60 -25.37 6.40
N LEU A 22 -0.39 -25.63 7.70
CA LEU A 22 0.87 -26.21 8.20
C LEU A 22 0.95 -27.74 8.01
N ALA A 23 -0.17 -28.46 8.07
CA ALA A 23 -0.23 -29.89 7.75
C ALA A 23 -0.03 -30.16 6.25
N GLY A 24 -0.49 -29.27 5.37
CA GLY A 24 -0.21 -29.34 3.93
C GLY A 24 1.27 -29.10 3.60
N LEU A 25 1.97 -28.27 4.38
CA LEU A 25 3.40 -28.00 4.18
C LEU A 25 4.30 -29.14 4.68
N SER A 26 3.85 -29.92 5.67
CA SER A 26 4.61 -31.04 6.26
C SER A 26 4.34 -32.39 5.60
N ALA A 27 3.25 -32.53 4.84
CA ALA A 27 3.01 -33.70 3.97
C ALA A 27 3.93 -33.74 2.73
N LEU A 28 4.68 -32.67 2.46
CA LEU A 28 5.69 -32.60 1.39
C LEU A 28 7.10 -33.07 1.81
N LEU A 29 7.31 -33.45 3.08
CA LEU A 29 8.65 -33.76 3.59
C LEU A 29 9.13 -35.23 3.52
N PRO A 30 8.30 -36.29 3.37
CA PRO A 30 8.85 -37.65 3.33
C PRO A 30 8.89 -38.19 1.90
N LEU A 31 9.62 -37.54 0.98
CA LEU A 31 10.01 -38.17 -0.29
C LEU A 31 11.44 -37.81 -0.73
N ALA A 32 12.27 -37.35 0.19
CA ALA A 32 13.68 -37.00 -0.08
C ALA A 32 14.67 -38.17 0.12
N ALA A 33 14.20 -39.40 0.34
CA ALA A 33 15.07 -40.49 0.80
C ALA A 33 15.48 -41.52 -0.26
N GLN A 34 14.86 -41.61 -1.44
CA GLN A 34 15.18 -42.65 -2.43
C GLN A 34 15.07 -42.13 -3.86
N ALA A 35 16.16 -41.53 -4.37
CA ALA A 35 16.60 -41.65 -5.76
C ALA A 35 17.84 -40.76 -6.01
N ALA A 36 19.03 -41.35 -5.84
CA ALA A 36 20.20 -40.97 -6.61
C ALA A 36 20.90 -42.29 -7.02
N PRO A 37 21.51 -42.42 -8.22
CA PRO A 37 21.87 -41.36 -9.16
C PRO A 37 21.41 -41.63 -10.61
N MET A 38 20.78 -40.65 -11.26
CA MET A 38 20.93 -40.46 -12.72
C MET A 38 21.16 -38.98 -12.96
N GLN A 39 22.41 -38.58 -12.72
CA GLN A 39 22.92 -37.27 -13.04
C GLN A 39 23.50 -37.32 -14.45
N GLN A 40 22.67 -37.12 -15.47
CA GLN A 40 23.17 -36.85 -16.82
C GLN A 40 22.16 -36.02 -17.64
N ALA A 41 21.97 -34.78 -17.22
CA ALA A 41 21.75 -33.58 -18.03
C ALA A 41 21.15 -32.50 -17.13
N ALA A 42 22.01 -31.77 -16.41
CA ALA A 42 21.63 -30.47 -15.86
C ALA A 42 21.48 -29.48 -17.02
N THR A 43 20.50 -29.67 -17.89
CA THR A 43 19.91 -28.56 -18.63
C THR A 43 19.17 -27.74 -17.59
N ALA A 44 19.61 -26.49 -17.39
CA ALA A 44 18.96 -25.53 -16.49
C ALA A 44 17.44 -25.66 -16.61
N ALA A 45 16.78 -25.97 -15.49
CA ALA A 45 15.32 -26.04 -15.47
C ALA A 45 14.78 -24.72 -16.08
N PRO A 46 13.86 -24.79 -17.06
CA PRO A 46 13.35 -23.60 -17.71
C PRO A 46 12.81 -22.64 -16.64
N SER A 47 13.26 -21.39 -16.67
CA SER A 47 12.85 -20.40 -15.67
C SER A 47 11.37 -20.09 -15.86
N LEU A 48 10.58 -20.26 -14.80
CA LEU A 48 9.14 -19.93 -14.82
C LEU A 48 8.88 -18.43 -14.69
N TRP A 49 9.91 -17.65 -14.37
CA TRP A 49 9.83 -16.22 -14.14
C TRP A 49 9.20 -15.41 -15.28
N PRO A 50 9.59 -15.60 -16.55
CA PRO A 50 8.97 -14.87 -17.65
C PRO A 50 7.47 -15.13 -17.71
N LEU A 51 7.04 -16.39 -17.56
CA LEU A 51 5.64 -16.77 -17.59
C LEU A 51 4.86 -16.19 -16.41
N THR A 52 5.38 -16.27 -15.18
CA THR A 52 4.71 -15.71 -14.01
C THR A 52 4.59 -14.20 -14.10
N LEU A 53 5.62 -13.51 -14.61
CA LEU A 53 5.56 -12.07 -14.89
C LEU A 53 4.53 -11.74 -15.97
N THR A 54 4.46 -12.51 -17.05
CA THR A 54 3.43 -12.32 -18.09
C THR A 54 2.03 -12.53 -17.52
N LEU A 55 1.82 -13.56 -16.70
CA LEU A 55 0.53 -13.84 -16.06
C LEU A 55 0.12 -12.70 -15.13
N LEU A 56 1.06 -12.19 -14.32
CA LEU A 56 0.81 -11.08 -13.40
C LEU A 56 0.54 -9.78 -14.16
N ALA A 57 1.31 -9.49 -15.21
CA ALA A 57 1.09 -8.34 -16.08
C ALA A 57 -0.28 -8.42 -16.78
N THR A 58 -0.67 -9.61 -17.24
CA THR A 58 -1.98 -9.84 -17.85
C THR A 58 -3.09 -9.64 -16.83
N ALA A 59 -2.94 -10.17 -15.61
CA ALA A 59 -3.93 -9.99 -14.54
C ALA A 59 -4.06 -8.52 -14.12
N PHE A 60 -2.95 -7.77 -14.09
CA PHE A 60 -2.96 -6.32 -13.89
C PHE A 60 -3.66 -5.59 -15.04
N ALA A 61 -3.41 -5.97 -16.29
CA ALA A 61 -4.09 -5.37 -17.44
C ALA A 61 -5.61 -5.61 -17.42
N VAL A 62 -6.06 -6.82 -17.07
CA VAL A 62 -7.48 -7.15 -16.86
C VAL A 62 -8.07 -6.27 -15.77
N GLU A 63 -7.38 -6.14 -14.64
CA GLU A 63 -7.82 -5.33 -13.52
C GLU A 63 -7.99 -3.85 -13.92
N ARG A 64 -7.00 -3.24 -14.58
CA ARG A 64 -7.08 -1.86 -15.10
C ARG A 64 -8.22 -1.67 -16.10
N LEU A 65 -8.42 -2.63 -17.00
CA LEU A 65 -9.50 -2.59 -18.00
C LEU A 65 -10.88 -2.61 -17.34
N LEU A 66 -11.09 -3.50 -16.37
CA LEU A 66 -12.36 -3.61 -15.66
C LEU A 66 -12.65 -2.38 -14.80
N GLU A 67 -11.64 -1.84 -14.14
CA GLU A 67 -11.79 -0.59 -13.38
C GLU A 67 -12.20 0.56 -14.31
N LEU A 68 -11.53 0.71 -15.46
CA LEU A 68 -11.88 1.73 -16.45
C LEU A 68 -13.30 1.56 -16.99
N LEU A 69 -13.66 0.33 -17.39
CA LEU A 69 -14.99 -0.01 -17.87
C LEU A 69 -16.06 0.38 -16.85
N TRP A 70 -15.81 0.05 -15.57
CA TRP A 70 -16.77 0.30 -14.52
C TRP A 70 -16.87 1.79 -14.16
N ASN A 71 -15.75 2.51 -14.14
CA ASN A 71 -15.75 3.96 -13.96
C ASN A 71 -16.56 4.66 -15.07
N TYR A 72 -16.46 4.18 -16.31
CA TYR A 72 -17.24 4.71 -17.43
C TYR A 72 -18.73 4.39 -17.31
N LEU A 73 -19.08 3.16 -16.90
CA LEU A 73 -20.46 2.76 -16.60
C LEU A 73 -21.06 3.64 -15.50
N GLU A 74 -20.36 3.81 -14.37
CA GLU A 74 -20.82 4.66 -13.26
C GLU A 74 -21.01 6.12 -13.72
N TRP A 75 -20.07 6.63 -14.52
CA TRP A 75 -20.18 7.97 -15.09
C TRP A 75 -21.42 8.13 -15.97
N ILE A 76 -21.70 7.18 -16.89
CA ILE A 76 -22.92 7.22 -17.72
C ILE A 76 -24.18 7.15 -16.86
N LEU A 77 -24.20 6.26 -15.87
CA LEU A 77 -25.36 6.04 -14.99
C LEU A 77 -25.69 7.26 -14.14
N LEU A 78 -24.65 7.95 -13.64
CA LEU A 78 -24.79 9.23 -12.94
C LEU A 78 -25.23 10.36 -13.88
N ASN A 79 -24.62 10.46 -15.07
CA ASN A 79 -24.93 11.51 -16.03
C ASN A 79 -26.35 11.41 -16.59
N THR A 80 -26.87 10.19 -16.75
CA THR A 80 -28.24 9.94 -17.19
C THR A 80 -29.29 10.07 -16.07
N ARG A 81 -28.88 10.46 -14.85
CA ARG A 81 -29.71 10.52 -13.62
C ARG A 81 -30.46 9.22 -13.30
N ARG A 82 -30.01 8.09 -13.85
CA ARG A 82 -30.60 6.78 -13.58
C ARG A 82 -30.19 6.23 -12.21
N LEU A 83 -29.08 6.70 -11.68
CA LEU A 83 -28.57 6.35 -10.35
C LEU A 83 -28.16 7.60 -9.59
N HIS A 84 -28.39 7.59 -8.27
CA HIS A 84 -27.90 8.63 -7.38
C HIS A 84 -26.56 8.21 -6.77
N ALA A 85 -25.74 9.19 -6.38
CA ALA A 85 -24.44 8.91 -5.76
C ALA A 85 -24.55 8.11 -4.44
N ALA A 86 -25.70 8.16 -3.77
CA ALA A 86 -25.98 7.35 -2.58
C ALA A 86 -26.09 5.84 -2.91
N ASP A 87 -26.66 5.50 -4.07
CA ASP A 87 -26.89 4.11 -4.47
C ASP A 87 -25.58 3.38 -4.79
N LEU A 88 -24.58 4.11 -5.30
CA LEU A 88 -23.23 3.60 -5.57
C LEU A 88 -22.48 3.15 -4.30
N LYS A 89 -22.90 3.63 -3.14
CA LYS A 89 -22.32 3.24 -1.84
C LYS A 89 -23.14 2.15 -1.14
N SER A 90 -24.25 1.72 -1.73
CA SER A 90 -25.07 0.66 -1.15
C SER A 90 -24.31 -0.67 -1.13
N SER A 91 -24.49 -1.44 -0.05
CA SER A 91 -23.81 -2.73 0.11
C SER A 91 -24.21 -3.75 -0.96
N ALA A 92 -25.44 -3.67 -1.46
CA ALA A 92 -25.93 -4.49 -2.57
C ALA A 92 -25.18 -4.19 -3.86
N TYR A 93 -25.02 -2.90 -4.19
CA TYR A 93 -24.31 -2.47 -5.39
C TYR A 93 -22.83 -2.84 -5.36
N VAL A 94 -22.12 -2.62 -4.24
CA VAL A 94 -20.70 -2.97 -4.12
C VAL A 94 -20.48 -4.47 -4.27
N LYS A 95 -21.35 -5.31 -3.70
CA LYS A 95 -21.30 -6.77 -3.87
C LYS A 95 -21.58 -7.19 -5.31
N PHE A 96 -22.57 -6.57 -5.96
CA PHE A 96 -22.87 -6.80 -7.36
C PHE A 96 -21.70 -6.44 -8.27
N LYS A 97 -21.15 -5.22 -8.13
CA LYS A 97 -19.95 -4.76 -8.83
C LYS A 97 -18.79 -5.75 -8.63
N SER A 98 -18.48 -6.11 -7.39
CA SER A 98 -17.38 -7.04 -7.11
C SER A 98 -17.60 -8.42 -7.74
N GLY A 99 -18.81 -8.98 -7.64
CA GLY A 99 -19.11 -10.29 -8.23
C GLY A 99 -19.05 -10.28 -9.76
N THR A 100 -19.65 -9.26 -10.38
CA THR A 100 -19.63 -9.08 -11.83
C THR A 100 -18.21 -8.83 -12.35
N CYS A 101 -17.39 -8.05 -11.63
CA CYS A 101 -15.99 -7.84 -11.98
C CYS A 101 -15.16 -9.13 -11.93
N VAL A 102 -15.39 -10.03 -10.96
CA VAL A 102 -14.70 -11.33 -10.92
C VAL A 102 -15.09 -12.20 -12.12
N LEU A 103 -16.38 -12.25 -12.45
CA LEU A 103 -16.86 -13.03 -13.59
C LEU A 103 -16.33 -12.47 -14.93
N LEU A 104 -16.44 -11.15 -15.13
CA LEU A 104 -15.91 -10.48 -16.32
C LEU A 104 -14.39 -10.61 -16.41
N GLY A 105 -13.70 -10.57 -15.27
CA GLY A 105 -12.26 -10.82 -15.18
C GLY A 105 -11.89 -12.21 -15.65
N ALA A 106 -12.60 -13.25 -15.22
CA ALA A 106 -12.39 -14.61 -15.70
C ALA A 106 -12.59 -14.72 -17.22
N ILE A 107 -13.66 -14.12 -17.76
CA ILE A 107 -13.93 -14.14 -19.22
C ILE A 107 -12.84 -13.40 -20.00
N ALA A 108 -12.49 -12.18 -19.57
CA ALA A 108 -11.43 -11.39 -20.19
C ALA A 108 -10.07 -12.09 -20.09
N GLY A 109 -9.78 -12.72 -18.94
CA GLY A 109 -8.58 -13.50 -18.70
C GLY A 109 -8.45 -14.69 -19.64
N VAL A 110 -9.54 -15.43 -19.90
CA VAL A 110 -9.57 -16.51 -20.92
C VAL A 110 -9.30 -15.96 -22.32
N GLY A 111 -9.91 -14.82 -22.68
CA GLY A 111 -9.66 -14.16 -23.96
C GLY A 111 -8.18 -13.78 -24.14
N LEU A 112 -7.57 -13.16 -23.14
CA LEU A 112 -6.16 -12.77 -23.17
C LEU A 112 -5.21 -13.97 -23.12
N ALA A 113 -5.53 -15.00 -22.33
CA ALA A 113 -4.75 -16.23 -22.31
C ALA A 113 -4.76 -16.94 -23.67
N GLY A 114 -5.89 -16.90 -24.39
CA GLY A 114 -5.98 -17.38 -25.77
C GLY A 114 -5.12 -16.56 -26.72
N LEU A 115 -5.21 -15.22 -26.65
CA LEU A 115 -4.43 -14.31 -27.51
C LEU A 115 -2.92 -14.45 -27.31
N PHE A 116 -2.46 -14.63 -26.08
CA PHE A 116 -1.05 -14.78 -25.73
C PHE A 116 -0.60 -16.24 -25.61
N THR A 117 -1.47 -17.21 -25.92
CA THR A 117 -1.19 -18.65 -25.82
C THR A 117 -0.57 -19.03 -24.47
N LEU A 118 -1.18 -18.58 -23.37
CA LEU A 118 -0.69 -18.83 -22.01
C LEU A 118 -1.02 -20.26 -21.59
N HIS A 119 0.01 -21.07 -21.37
CA HIS A 119 -0.08 -22.48 -20.97
C HIS A 119 0.61 -22.68 -19.62
N LEU A 120 -0.08 -22.28 -18.55
CA LEU A 120 0.45 -22.34 -17.18
C LEU A 120 0.72 -23.79 -16.76
N LEU A 121 -0.22 -24.70 -16.99
CA LEU A 121 -0.11 -26.07 -16.48
C LEU A 121 0.92 -26.87 -17.26
N ALA A 122 1.06 -26.65 -18.58
CA ALA A 122 2.15 -27.20 -19.37
C ALA A 122 3.52 -26.74 -18.85
N ALA A 123 3.64 -25.46 -18.46
CA ALA A 123 4.89 -24.94 -17.89
C ALA A 123 5.17 -25.49 -16.48
N LEU A 124 4.14 -25.85 -15.71
CA LEU A 124 4.31 -26.49 -14.39
C LEU A 124 4.59 -27.99 -14.47
N GLN A 125 4.32 -28.64 -15.60
CA GLN A 125 4.47 -30.09 -15.77
C GLN A 125 5.87 -30.63 -15.41
N PRO A 126 6.99 -29.96 -15.76
CA PRO A 126 8.33 -30.40 -15.35
C PRO A 126 8.54 -30.33 -13.83
N LEU A 127 7.85 -29.41 -13.16
CA LEU A 127 7.96 -29.20 -11.70
C LEU A 127 7.01 -30.11 -10.93
N ALA A 128 5.92 -30.53 -11.56
CA ALA A 128 4.87 -31.34 -10.96
C ALA A 128 5.20 -32.84 -10.90
N LEU A 129 6.40 -33.29 -11.29
CA LEU A 129 6.88 -34.68 -11.13
C LEU A 129 5.87 -35.76 -11.55
N GLY A 130 5.05 -35.49 -12.58
CA GLY A 130 4.02 -36.42 -13.08
C GLY A 130 2.69 -36.43 -12.33
N PHE A 131 2.49 -35.59 -11.31
CA PHE A 131 1.18 -35.44 -10.63
C PHE A 131 0.11 -34.82 -11.52
N ILE A 132 0.52 -34.01 -12.52
CA ILE A 132 -0.37 -33.41 -13.51
C ILE A 132 -0.18 -34.20 -14.81
N GLY A 133 -1.18 -34.98 -15.20
CA GLY A 133 -1.22 -35.63 -16.50
C GLY A 133 -1.24 -34.61 -17.65
N PRO A 134 -0.97 -35.03 -18.91
CA PRO A 134 -1.01 -34.10 -20.03
C PRO A 134 -2.43 -33.54 -20.21
N ILE A 135 -2.59 -32.25 -19.92
CA ILE A 135 -3.86 -31.54 -20.12
C ILE A 135 -3.90 -31.06 -21.57
N PRO A 136 -5.03 -31.24 -22.29
CA PRO A 136 -5.15 -30.71 -23.65
C PRO A 136 -4.90 -29.19 -23.67
N ALA A 137 -4.17 -28.70 -24.67
CA ALA A 137 -3.75 -27.29 -24.76
C ALA A 137 -4.92 -26.31 -24.58
N ASN A 138 -6.07 -26.59 -25.19
CA ASN A 138 -7.26 -25.75 -25.09
C ASN A 138 -7.75 -25.60 -23.64
N TRP A 139 -7.64 -26.65 -22.82
CA TRP A 139 -8.04 -26.62 -21.41
C TRP A 139 -7.02 -25.88 -20.55
N ASP A 140 -5.73 -26.02 -20.85
CA ASP A 140 -4.68 -25.27 -20.15
C ASP A 140 -4.84 -23.76 -20.37
N VAL A 141 -5.09 -23.32 -21.60
CA VAL A 141 -5.36 -21.91 -21.92
C VAL A 141 -6.56 -21.37 -21.13
N VAL A 142 -7.65 -22.12 -21.08
CA VAL A 142 -8.86 -21.73 -20.33
C VAL A 142 -8.57 -21.63 -18.83
N LEU A 143 -7.90 -22.63 -18.24
CA LEU A 143 -7.55 -22.63 -16.83
C LEU A 143 -6.59 -21.50 -16.48
N SER A 144 -5.57 -21.30 -17.31
CA SER A 144 -4.60 -20.19 -17.20
C SER A 144 -5.32 -18.84 -17.22
N GLY A 145 -6.26 -18.66 -18.15
CA GLY A 145 -7.04 -17.45 -18.26
C GLY A 145 -7.98 -17.20 -17.09
N ILE A 146 -8.62 -18.25 -16.56
CA ILE A 146 -9.42 -18.15 -15.33
C ILE A 146 -8.55 -17.72 -14.16
N VAL A 147 -7.36 -18.32 -14.00
CA VAL A 147 -6.41 -17.96 -12.94
C VAL A 147 -6.00 -16.49 -13.05
N VAL A 148 -5.64 -16.02 -14.25
CA VAL A 148 -5.34 -14.61 -14.54
C VAL A 148 -6.52 -13.70 -14.18
N GLY A 149 -7.72 -14.06 -14.60
CA GLY A 149 -8.92 -13.27 -14.36
C GLY A 149 -9.31 -13.17 -12.88
N VAL A 150 -9.14 -14.25 -12.12
CA VAL A 150 -9.38 -14.27 -10.66
C VAL A 150 -8.30 -13.49 -9.92
N LEU A 151 -7.04 -13.55 -10.38
CA LEU A 151 -5.91 -12.79 -9.83
C LEU A 151 -6.08 -11.27 -9.94
N ALA A 152 -6.93 -10.79 -10.85
CA ALA A 152 -7.25 -9.36 -10.96
C ALA A 152 -7.78 -8.78 -9.64
N LYS A 153 -8.56 -9.55 -8.85
CA LYS A 153 -9.16 -9.04 -7.61
C LYS A 153 -8.14 -8.81 -6.48
N PRO A 154 -7.24 -9.77 -6.15
CA PRO A 154 -6.12 -9.51 -5.24
C PRO A 154 -5.23 -8.34 -5.68
N ILE A 155 -4.97 -8.20 -6.99
CA ILE A 155 -4.20 -7.07 -7.53
C ILE A 155 -4.90 -5.74 -7.24
N HIS A 156 -6.21 -5.67 -7.50
CA HIS A 156 -7.03 -4.50 -7.18
C HIS A 156 -6.93 -4.12 -5.69
N ASP A 157 -7.07 -5.09 -4.80
CA ASP A 157 -7.01 -4.85 -3.36
C ASP A 157 -5.62 -4.38 -2.92
N ALA A 158 -4.55 -4.93 -3.53
CA ALA A 158 -3.17 -4.47 -3.29
C ALA A 158 -2.95 -3.02 -3.73
N ILE A 159 -3.49 -2.63 -4.89
CA ILE A 159 -3.45 -1.24 -5.37
C ILE A 159 -4.22 -0.32 -4.40
N GLY A 160 -5.38 -0.76 -3.92
CA GLY A 160 -6.15 -0.05 -2.91
C GLY A 160 -5.39 0.18 -1.60
N ILE A 161 -4.63 -0.82 -1.14
CA ILE A 161 -3.76 -0.70 0.06
C ILE A 161 -2.65 0.33 -0.17
N LEU A 162 -1.97 0.25 -1.31
CA LEU A 162 -0.89 1.19 -1.67
C LEU A 162 -1.42 2.64 -1.78
N ALA A 163 -2.58 2.82 -2.40
CA ALA A 163 -3.24 4.12 -2.46
C ALA A 163 -3.65 4.63 -1.08
N GLY A 164 -4.18 3.76 -0.22
CA GLY A 164 -4.50 4.09 1.17
C GLY A 164 -3.28 4.53 1.98
N LEU A 165 -2.16 3.80 1.83
CA LEU A 165 -0.89 4.15 2.47
C LEU A 165 -0.37 5.51 1.98
N ARG A 166 -0.41 5.77 0.66
CA ARG A 166 -0.02 7.07 0.09
C ARG A 166 -0.85 8.21 0.68
N ASN A 167 -2.17 8.07 0.72
CA ASN A 167 -3.05 9.11 1.27
C ASN A 167 -2.81 9.34 2.77
N PHE A 168 -2.47 8.29 3.52
CA PHE A 168 -2.08 8.42 4.92
C PHE A 168 -0.77 9.21 5.07
N LEU A 169 0.24 8.92 4.25
CA LEU A 169 1.51 9.65 4.25
C LEU A 169 1.32 11.12 3.84
N ASP A 170 0.51 11.38 2.82
CA ASP A 170 0.18 12.74 2.38
C ASP A 170 -0.53 13.52 3.51
N GLY A 171 -1.49 12.89 4.20
CA GLY A 171 -2.18 13.48 5.34
C GLY A 171 -1.27 13.72 6.54
N ALA A 172 -0.35 12.80 6.84
CA ALA A 172 0.64 12.96 7.91
C ALA A 172 1.62 14.11 7.60
N ALA A 173 2.07 14.23 6.35
CA ALA A 173 2.94 15.30 5.92
C ALA A 173 2.28 16.68 6.04
N VAL A 174 0.99 16.79 5.71
CA VAL A 174 0.22 18.04 5.91
C VAL A 174 0.09 18.36 7.39
N ARG A 175 -0.28 17.37 8.21
CA ARG A 175 -0.42 17.57 9.66
C ARG A 175 0.88 17.99 10.33
N GLN A 176 2.02 17.42 9.90
CA GLN A 176 3.33 17.83 10.37
C GLN A 176 3.67 19.29 10.00
N ARG A 177 3.22 19.77 8.83
CA ARG A 177 3.35 21.19 8.43
C ARG A 177 2.42 22.10 9.24
N GLU A 178 1.21 21.64 9.54
CA GLU A 178 0.27 22.39 10.39
C GLU A 178 0.77 22.50 11.84
N GLU A 179 1.31 21.41 12.41
CA GLU A 179 1.89 21.40 13.76
C GLU A 179 3.17 22.25 13.82
N ALA A 180 4.03 22.19 12.80
CA ALA A 180 5.19 23.07 12.69
C ALA A 180 4.79 24.54 12.53
N GLY A 181 3.77 24.84 11.71
CA GLY A 181 3.23 26.18 11.55
C GLY A 181 2.62 26.73 12.84
N ALA A 182 1.89 25.91 13.58
CA ALA A 182 1.34 26.26 14.89
C ALA A 182 2.45 26.55 15.92
N ALA A 183 3.52 25.74 15.94
CA ALA A 183 4.66 25.95 16.82
C ALA A 183 5.43 27.25 16.47
N LEU A 184 5.55 27.59 15.18
CA LEU A 184 6.16 28.85 14.74
C LEU A 184 5.29 30.05 15.13
N ALA A 185 3.97 29.97 14.97
CA ALA A 185 3.06 31.03 15.38
C ALA A 185 3.09 31.25 16.90
N ASP A 186 3.11 30.18 17.71
CA ASP A 186 3.28 30.26 19.16
C ASP A 186 4.63 30.85 19.56
N GLY A 187 5.71 30.50 18.84
CA GLY A 187 7.03 31.08 19.01
C GLY A 187 7.06 32.59 18.75
N VAL A 188 6.45 33.04 17.64
CA VAL A 188 6.33 34.48 17.31
C VAL A 188 5.49 35.22 18.35
N LEU A 189 4.40 34.61 18.83
CA LEU A 189 3.53 35.22 19.82
C LEU A 189 4.25 35.38 21.18
N LYS A 190 5.02 34.37 21.60
CA LYS A 190 5.89 34.45 22.79
C LYS A 190 7.01 35.49 22.64
N LEU A 191 7.61 35.61 21.46
CA LEU A 191 8.58 36.68 21.16
C LEU A 191 7.95 38.06 21.30
N ALA A 192 6.76 38.27 20.72
CA ALA A 192 6.04 39.54 20.81
C ALA A 192 5.63 39.87 22.26
N GLN A 193 5.18 38.87 23.04
CA GLN A 193 4.87 39.04 24.47
C GLN A 193 6.13 39.35 25.29
N SER A 194 7.26 38.69 24.99
CA SER A 194 8.55 38.97 25.61
C SER A 194 9.04 40.38 25.31
N ASP A 195 8.92 40.86 24.06
CA ASP A 195 9.33 42.23 23.69
C ASP A 195 8.42 43.27 24.36
N ALA A 196 7.12 42.99 24.47
CA ALA A 196 6.18 43.85 25.19
C ALA A 196 6.45 43.90 26.71
N GLN A 197 6.88 42.79 27.33
CA GLN A 197 7.25 42.73 28.75
C GLN A 197 8.65 43.30 29.03
N SER A 198 9.53 43.37 28.02
CA SER A 198 10.87 43.97 28.05
C SER A 198 10.85 45.50 28.02
N MET A 199 9.70 46.10 27.67
CA MET A 199 9.47 47.55 27.75
C MET A 199 8.95 47.95 29.14
N ILE A 200 9.74 48.71 29.90
CA ILE A 200 9.29 49.35 31.13
C ILE A 200 8.86 50.79 30.80
N GLU A 201 7.66 51.18 31.24
CA GLU A 201 7.22 52.57 31.18
C GLU A 201 8.01 53.41 32.19
N VAL A 202 8.89 54.26 31.70
CA VAL A 202 9.57 55.26 32.52
C VAL A 202 8.71 56.53 32.55
N PRO A 203 8.23 56.98 33.74
CA PRO A 203 7.39 58.17 33.85
C PRO A 203 8.05 59.39 33.19
N GLY A 204 7.40 59.95 32.16
CA GLY A 204 7.84 61.14 31.43
C GLY A 204 8.68 60.92 30.17
N MET A 205 9.12 59.68 29.85
CA MET A 205 9.98 59.40 28.68
C MET A 205 9.34 58.45 27.64
N GLY A 206 8.15 57.91 27.90
CA GLY A 206 7.52 56.92 27.02
C GLY A 206 8.20 55.55 27.12
N PRO A 207 7.83 54.58 26.25
CA PRO A 207 8.29 53.20 26.38
C PRO A 207 9.76 53.06 25.98
N THR A 208 10.60 52.58 26.91
CA THR A 208 12.05 52.46 26.71
C THR A 208 12.49 51.01 26.87
N ARG A 209 13.29 50.49 25.93
CA ARG A 209 13.87 49.14 26.01
C ARG A 209 14.93 49.09 27.12
N LEU A 210 14.90 48.06 27.96
CA LEU A 210 15.97 47.79 28.91
C LEU A 210 17.20 47.21 28.18
N THR A 211 18.07 48.06 27.64
CA THR A 211 19.46 47.66 27.36
C THR A 211 20.21 47.57 28.68
N GLY A 212 20.38 46.34 29.18
CA GLY A 212 21.19 46.05 30.35
C GLY A 212 22.66 46.43 30.09
N ALA A 213 23.17 47.33 30.91
CA ALA A 213 24.57 47.67 31.00
C ALA A 213 25.36 46.53 31.69
N TYR A 214 26.40 46.04 31.03
CA TYR A 214 27.63 45.56 31.65
C TYR A 214 28.78 45.98 30.74
N ASP A 215 29.43 47.08 31.09
CA ASP A 215 30.75 47.42 30.57
C ASP A 215 31.79 46.49 31.21
N THR A 216 32.62 45.83 30.39
CA THR A 216 34.04 45.66 30.72
C THR A 216 34.83 45.56 29.41
N GLU A 217 35.83 46.42 29.28
CA GLU A 217 36.74 46.53 28.15
C GLU A 217 37.54 45.22 27.90
N ASP A 218 37.99 45.10 26.65
CA ASP A 218 39.00 44.19 26.08
C ASP A 218 38.58 42.85 25.43
N ALA A 219 39.17 42.69 24.23
CA ALA A 219 39.37 41.48 23.43
C ALA A 219 38.26 41.04 22.44
N ALA A 220 38.50 41.45 21.19
CA ALA A 220 38.14 40.79 19.95
C ALA A 220 37.65 39.32 20.06
N SER A 221 36.37 39.09 19.77
CA SER A 221 35.95 38.00 18.89
C SER A 221 34.53 38.26 18.40
N SER A 222 34.30 37.93 17.13
CA SER A 222 33.02 38.00 16.42
C SER A 222 31.94 37.17 17.13
N GLU A 223 31.16 37.77 18.02
CA GLU A 223 29.93 37.16 18.54
C GLU A 223 28.78 37.42 17.56
N GLY A 224 28.40 36.37 16.82
CA GLY A 224 27.19 36.36 16.00
C GLY A 224 25.96 36.66 16.86
N ALA A 225 25.02 37.40 16.30
CA ALA A 225 23.80 37.79 16.98
C ALA A 225 23.11 36.54 17.57
N PRO A 226 22.44 36.62 18.73
CA PRO A 226 21.71 35.47 19.30
C PRO A 226 20.69 34.87 18.32
N THR A 227 20.23 35.66 17.35
CA THR A 227 19.43 35.27 16.19
C THR A 227 20.14 34.25 15.29
N ASP A 228 21.42 34.44 14.99
CA ASP A 228 22.20 33.57 14.12
C ASP A 228 22.41 32.20 14.75
N ARG A 229 22.63 32.18 16.07
CA ARG A 229 22.75 30.93 16.84
C ARG A 229 21.44 30.13 16.88
N TYR A 230 20.30 30.82 16.92
CA TYR A 230 18.98 30.18 16.86
C TYR A 230 18.67 29.63 15.46
N ILE A 231 19.05 30.35 14.40
CA ILE A 231 18.93 29.92 13.01
C ILE A 231 19.78 28.67 12.76
N GLU A 232 21.01 28.63 13.29
CA GLU A 232 21.91 27.49 13.16
C GLU A 232 21.36 26.23 13.86
N ILE A 233 20.80 26.38 15.07
CA ILE A 233 20.17 25.27 15.81
C ILE A 233 18.94 24.72 15.06
N LEU A 234 18.13 25.59 14.45
CA LEU A 234 16.98 25.18 13.63
C LEU A 234 17.39 24.49 12.33
N HIS A 235 18.44 25.00 11.67
CA HIS A 235 18.97 24.38 10.46
C HIS A 235 19.51 22.97 10.75
N ASN A 236 20.23 22.78 11.85
CA ASN A 236 20.82 21.49 12.20
C ASN A 236 19.77 20.43 12.60
N ARG A 237 18.61 20.86 13.11
CA ARG A 237 17.49 19.97 13.46
C ARG A 237 16.59 19.60 12.28
N THR A 238 16.64 20.36 11.18
CA THR A 238 15.76 20.15 10.00
C THR A 238 16.47 19.47 8.84
N SER A 239 17.80 19.39 8.86
CA SER A 239 18.61 18.70 7.85
C SER A 239 18.95 17.23 8.17
N MET A 240 18.37 16.66 9.25
CA MET A 240 18.31 15.20 9.48
C MET A 240 16.90 14.69 9.15
#